data_AF-A0YRY2-F1
#
_entry.id   AF-A0YRY2-F1
#
_cell.length_a   1.000
_cell.length_b   1.000
_cell.length_c   1.000
_cell.angle_alpha   90.00
_cell.angle_beta   90.00
_cell.angle_gamma   90.00
#
_symmetry.space_group_name_H-M   'P 1'
#
loop_
_entity.id
_entity.type
_entity.pdbx_description
1 polymer ?
#
loop_
_entity_poly.entity_id
_entity_poly.type
_entity_poly.pdbx_seq_one_letter_code
_entity_poly.pdbx_strand_id
1 'polypeptide(L)'
;MEIASFLTWLTLVIVVAGVGIGAMIYAYWGAGSLSILFEDAIPLPAILPDSDAGTEAAVQFQQGYSAYQQKNYRKAIDYFSRSIQQVSTLAEAYHNRGLAYANLRQDDDSVVNLLSASEFYGQQDKGEQLTLLKQHLEAIRERKLARQRE
;
A
#
# COMPACT_ATOMS: atom_id res chain seq x y z
N MET A 1 -26.58 11.35 54.04
CA MET A 1 -25.46 12.10 53.44
C MET A 1 -24.62 11.27 52.47
N GLU A 2 -24.72 9.94 52.45
CA GLU A 2 -23.84 9.11 51.61
C GLU A 2 -24.17 9.09 50.11
N ILE A 3 -25.45 9.25 49.73
CA ILE A 3 -25.87 9.23 48.32
C ILE A 3 -25.31 10.44 47.55
N ALA A 4 -25.27 11.62 48.19
CA ALA A 4 -24.71 12.83 47.59
C ALA A 4 -23.20 12.66 47.30
N SER A 5 -22.45 12.07 48.24
CA SER A 5 -21.03 11.77 48.07
C SER A 5 -20.77 10.70 47.00
N PHE A 6 -21.63 9.69 46.90
CA PHE A 6 -21.54 8.70 45.83
C PHE A 6 -21.75 9.33 44.44
N LEU A 7 -22.74 10.21 44.31
CA LEU A 7 -23.01 10.92 43.05
C LEU A 7 -21.86 11.84 42.63
N THR A 8 -21.17 12.48 43.56
CA THR A 8 -19.99 13.31 43.23
C THR A 8 -18.78 12.51 42.76
N TRP A 9 -18.55 11.32 43.33
CA TRP A 9 -17.49 10.43 42.85
C TRP A 9 -17.84 9.82 41.50
N LEU A 10 -19.10 9.48 41.27
CA LEU A 10 -19.59 8.95 39.99
C LEU A 10 -19.42 9.95 38.84
N THR A 11 -19.77 11.23 39.06
CA THR A 11 -19.59 12.26 38.03
C THR A 11 -18.12 12.51 37.71
N LEU A 12 -17.25 12.51 38.73
CA LEU A 12 -15.81 12.63 38.54
C LEU A 12 -15.27 11.49 37.65
N VAL A 13 -15.68 10.25 37.91
CA VAL A 13 -15.26 9.08 37.13
C VAL A 13 -15.72 9.18 35.68
N ILE A 14 -16.96 9.61 35.43
CA ILE A 14 -17.50 9.77 34.07
C ILE A 14 -16.71 10.83 33.29
N VAL A 15 -16.36 11.96 33.92
CA VAL A 15 -15.58 13.02 33.27
C VAL A 15 -14.19 12.51 32.90
N VAL A 16 -13.50 11.84 33.82
CA VAL A 16 -12.15 11.30 33.57
C VAL A 16 -12.17 10.22 32.50
N ALA A 17 -13.14 9.30 32.56
CA ALA A 17 -13.30 8.25 31.56
C ALA A 17 -13.65 8.84 30.17
N GLY A 18 -14.52 9.85 30.13
CA GLY A 18 -14.91 10.52 28.89
C GLY A 18 -13.74 11.23 28.20
N VAL A 19 -12.88 11.93 28.96
CA VAL A 19 -11.67 12.55 28.42
C VAL A 19 -10.70 11.49 27.88
N GLY A 20 -10.52 10.38 28.59
CA GLY A 20 -9.66 9.28 28.14
C GLY A 20 -10.15 8.63 26.85
N ILE A 21 -11.45 8.28 26.78
CA ILE A 21 -12.06 7.68 25.58
C ILE A 21 -12.03 8.67 24.41
N GLY A 22 -12.32 9.96 24.66
CA GLY A 22 -12.25 11.01 23.65
C GLY A 22 -10.85 11.18 23.06
N ALA A 23 -9.82 11.17 23.92
CA ALA A 23 -8.42 11.23 23.49
C ALA A 23 -8.01 9.97 22.70
N MET A 24 -8.47 8.78 23.11
CA MET A 24 -8.23 7.55 22.36
C MET A 24 -8.90 7.55 20.98
N ILE A 25 -10.17 7.98 20.89
CA ILE A 25 -10.88 8.10 19.61
C ILE A 25 -10.19 9.14 18.72
N TYR A 26 -9.83 10.30 19.27
CA TYR A 26 -9.10 11.33 18.53
C TYR A 26 -7.73 10.85 18.06
N ALA A 27 -6.99 10.10 18.89
CA ALA A 27 -5.72 9.50 18.47
C ALA A 27 -5.91 8.43 17.38
N TYR A 28 -7.02 7.68 17.43
CA TYR A 28 -7.32 6.61 16.47
C TYR A 28 -7.90 7.12 15.14
N TRP A 29 -8.60 8.27 15.14
CA TRP A 29 -9.25 8.86 13.97
C TRP A 29 -8.55 10.10 13.42
N GLY A 30 -7.83 10.85 14.27
CA GLY A 30 -7.21 12.14 13.95
C GLY A 30 -5.82 12.01 13.31
N ALA A 31 -5.11 10.91 13.55
CA ALA A 31 -3.97 10.53 12.73
C ALA A 31 -4.51 9.66 11.60
N GLY A 32 -4.70 10.24 10.40
CA GLY A 32 -5.38 9.62 9.26
C GLY A 32 -5.18 8.11 9.20
N SER A 33 -6.30 7.36 9.29
CA SER A 33 -6.28 5.90 9.31
C SER A 33 -5.37 5.38 8.21
N LEU A 34 -4.65 4.28 8.48
CA LEU A 34 -3.73 3.65 7.53
C LEU A 34 -4.54 3.02 6.37
N SER A 35 -5.25 3.84 5.59
CA SER A 35 -6.02 3.39 4.45
C SER A 35 -5.05 2.80 3.45
N ILE A 36 -5.33 1.55 3.10
CA ILE A 36 -4.69 0.87 1.98
C ILE A 36 -5.00 1.75 0.76
N LEU A 37 -3.95 2.19 0.07
CA LEU A 37 -4.10 3.12 -1.04
C LEU A 37 -4.52 2.37 -2.32
N PHE A 38 -4.02 1.14 -2.46
CA PHE A 38 -4.26 0.29 -3.63
C PHE A 38 -4.70 -1.09 -3.18
N GLU A 39 -5.99 -1.40 -3.32
CA GLU A 39 -6.54 -2.67 -2.84
C GLU A 39 -6.13 -3.86 -3.70
N ASP A 40 -6.14 -3.67 -5.02
CA ASP A 40 -5.86 -4.71 -5.99
C ASP A 40 -4.45 -4.60 -6.59
N ALA A 41 -3.87 -5.75 -6.87
CA ALA A 41 -2.65 -5.87 -7.67
C ALA A 41 -3.02 -6.01 -9.16
N ILE A 42 -2.09 -5.61 -10.01
CA ILE A 42 -2.19 -5.79 -11.45
C ILE A 42 -1.86 -7.24 -11.79
N PRO A 43 -2.65 -7.91 -12.66
CA PRO A 43 -2.39 -9.29 -13.04
C PRO A 43 -1.10 -9.43 -13.87
N LEU A 44 -0.61 -10.65 -13.97
CA LEU A 44 0.56 -11.00 -14.79
C LEU A 44 0.32 -10.66 -16.27
N PRO A 45 1.34 -10.21 -17.04
CA PRO A 45 1.19 -10.06 -18.48
C PRO A 45 0.88 -11.40 -19.16
N ALA A 46 0.20 -11.31 -20.31
CA ALA A 46 -0.21 -12.48 -21.09
C ALA A 46 0.98 -13.27 -21.69
N ILE A 47 2.13 -12.64 -21.88
CA ILE A 47 3.29 -13.26 -22.53
C ILE A 47 4.56 -12.93 -21.73
N LEU A 48 5.27 -13.97 -21.32
CA LEU A 48 6.61 -13.93 -20.77
C LEU A 48 7.58 -14.67 -21.71
N PRO A 49 8.90 -14.46 -21.59
CA PRO A 49 9.88 -15.20 -22.39
C PRO A 49 9.72 -16.71 -22.19
N ASP A 50 9.59 -17.47 -23.27
CA ASP A 50 9.54 -18.95 -23.24
C ASP A 50 10.91 -19.52 -22.87
N SER A 51 11.19 -19.52 -21.57
CA SER A 51 12.47 -19.84 -20.96
C SER A 51 12.27 -20.23 -19.50
N ASP A 52 13.25 -20.93 -18.92
CA ASP A 52 13.25 -21.26 -17.49
C ASP A 52 13.15 -20.01 -16.61
N ALA A 53 13.87 -18.94 -16.99
CA ALA A 53 13.81 -17.65 -16.30
C ALA A 53 12.41 -17.02 -16.36
N GLY A 54 11.74 -17.07 -17.51
CA GLY A 54 10.37 -16.58 -17.66
C GLY A 54 9.37 -17.40 -16.82
N THR A 55 9.53 -18.72 -16.78
CA THR A 55 8.71 -19.60 -15.95
C THR A 55 8.91 -19.31 -14.46
N GLU A 56 10.17 -19.17 -14.01
CA GLU A 56 10.47 -18.85 -12.62
C GLU A 56 9.96 -17.45 -12.24
N ALA A 57 10.12 -16.46 -13.13
CA ALA A 57 9.56 -15.13 -12.94
C ALA A 57 8.04 -15.16 -12.74
N ALA A 58 7.32 -15.96 -13.54
CA ALA A 58 5.87 -16.14 -13.43
C ALA A 58 5.46 -16.74 -12.07
N VAL A 59 6.17 -17.78 -11.62
CA VAL A 59 5.91 -18.41 -10.33
C VAL A 59 6.11 -17.43 -9.18
N GLN A 60 7.24 -16.71 -9.17
CA GLN A 60 7.53 -15.70 -8.15
C GLN A 60 6.49 -14.56 -8.19
N PHE A 61 6.12 -14.10 -9.39
CA PHE A 61 5.07 -13.08 -9.53
C PHE A 61 3.75 -13.54 -8.93
N GLN A 62 3.31 -14.77 -9.22
CA GLN A 62 2.05 -15.30 -8.71
C GLN A 62 2.06 -15.43 -7.18
N GLN A 63 3.19 -15.81 -6.59
CA GLN A 63 3.38 -15.81 -5.14
C GLN A 63 3.29 -14.39 -4.56
N GLY A 64 3.89 -13.41 -5.25
CA GLY A 64 3.80 -11.99 -4.90
C GLY A 64 2.36 -11.47 -4.96
N TYR A 65 1.63 -11.82 -6.02
CA TYR A 65 0.23 -11.48 -6.22
C TYR A 65 -0.65 -12.06 -5.11
N SER A 66 -0.49 -13.34 -4.79
CA SER A 66 -1.23 -13.97 -3.68
C SER A 66 -0.91 -13.34 -2.33
N ALA A 67 0.37 -13.03 -2.07
CA ALA A 67 0.77 -12.34 -0.85
C ALA A 67 0.18 -10.92 -0.77
N TYR A 68 0.11 -10.21 -1.90
CA TYR A 68 -0.52 -8.91 -2.00
C TYR A 68 -2.01 -8.96 -1.66
N GLN A 69 -2.75 -9.92 -2.22
CA GLN A 69 -4.17 -10.14 -1.93
C GLN A 69 -4.42 -10.47 -0.45
N GLN A 70 -3.47 -11.16 0.19
CA GLN A 70 -3.47 -11.42 1.64
C GLN A 70 -3.05 -10.20 2.47
N LYS A 71 -2.85 -9.02 1.85
CA LYS A 71 -2.36 -7.78 2.46
C LYS A 71 -0.97 -7.92 3.10
N ASN A 72 -0.23 -8.97 2.74
CA ASN A 72 1.14 -9.20 3.19
C ASN A 72 2.11 -8.52 2.22
N TYR A 73 2.12 -7.19 2.27
CA TYR A 73 2.87 -6.36 1.32
C TYR A 73 4.39 -6.57 1.39
N ARG A 74 4.96 -6.85 2.57
CA ARG A 74 6.40 -7.17 2.69
C ARG A 74 6.76 -8.44 1.93
N LYS A 75 5.96 -9.49 2.09
CA LYS A 75 6.18 -10.76 1.38
C LYS A 75 5.93 -10.59 -0.12
N ALA A 76 4.93 -9.80 -0.50
CA ALA A 76 4.69 -9.43 -1.89
C ALA A 76 5.93 -8.74 -2.52
N ILE A 77 6.55 -7.78 -1.81
CA ILE A 77 7.76 -7.09 -2.26
C ILE A 77 8.92 -8.06 -2.51
N ASP A 78 9.16 -9.02 -1.60
CA ASP A 78 10.22 -10.02 -1.76
C ASP A 78 9.99 -10.87 -3.03
N TYR A 79 8.78 -11.39 -3.20
CA TYR A 79 8.43 -12.19 -4.37
C TYR A 79 8.49 -11.41 -5.69
N PHE A 80 7.97 -10.18 -5.73
CA PHE A 80 8.11 -9.34 -6.92
C PHE A 80 9.57 -8.99 -7.20
N SER A 81 10.40 -8.81 -6.18
CA SER A 81 11.84 -8.57 -6.36
C SER A 81 12.54 -9.78 -6.98
N ARG A 82 12.19 -11.00 -6.56
CA ARG A 82 12.70 -12.23 -7.18
C ARG A 82 12.22 -12.38 -8.61
N SER A 83 10.96 -12.04 -8.91
CA SER A 83 10.43 -12.03 -10.27
C SER A 83 11.21 -11.07 -11.19
N ILE A 84 11.52 -9.87 -10.69
CA ILE A 84 12.35 -8.86 -11.38
C ILE A 84 13.79 -9.35 -11.59
N GLN A 85 14.36 -10.11 -10.66
CA GLN A 85 15.71 -10.67 -10.83
C GLN A 85 15.77 -11.65 -12.01
N GLN A 86 14.68 -12.37 -12.26
CA GLN A 86 14.57 -13.32 -13.37
C GLN A 86 14.27 -12.61 -14.70
N VAL A 87 13.32 -11.67 -14.69
CA VAL A 87 12.96 -10.86 -15.85
C VAL A 87 13.00 -9.38 -15.47
N SER A 88 14.14 -8.75 -15.73
CA SER A 88 14.43 -7.36 -15.34
C SER A 88 13.58 -6.31 -16.07
N THR A 89 12.89 -6.70 -17.14
CA THR A 89 11.98 -5.85 -17.94
C THR A 89 10.50 -6.09 -17.63
N LEU A 90 10.18 -6.86 -16.59
CA LEU A 90 8.81 -7.19 -16.21
C LEU A 90 8.12 -6.01 -15.52
N ALA A 91 7.50 -5.15 -16.31
CA ALA A 91 6.87 -3.90 -15.89
C ALA A 91 5.84 -4.10 -14.75
N GLU A 92 5.00 -5.13 -14.86
CA GLU A 92 3.95 -5.43 -13.88
C GLU A 92 4.53 -5.80 -12.50
N ALA A 93 5.70 -6.43 -12.45
CA ALA A 93 6.36 -6.77 -11.19
C ALA A 93 6.88 -5.50 -10.49
N TYR A 94 7.48 -4.56 -11.24
CA TYR A 94 7.83 -3.24 -10.70
C TYR A 94 6.59 -2.49 -10.22
N HIS A 95 5.52 -2.51 -11.02
CA HIS A 95 4.28 -1.82 -10.70
C HIS A 95 3.71 -2.34 -9.39
N ASN A 96 3.48 -3.65 -9.27
CA ASN A 96 2.92 -4.26 -8.07
C ASN A 96 3.82 -4.12 -6.84
N ARG A 97 5.15 -4.18 -7.02
CA ARG A 97 6.09 -3.87 -5.95
C ARG A 97 5.94 -2.42 -5.48
N GLY A 98 5.77 -1.48 -6.42
CA GLY A 98 5.48 -0.08 -6.13
C GLY A 98 4.17 0.10 -5.35
N LEU A 99 3.09 -0.59 -5.72
CA LEU A 99 1.83 -0.54 -4.98
C LEU A 99 2.00 -1.11 -3.56
N ALA A 100 2.74 -2.20 -3.41
CA ALA A 100 3.02 -2.81 -2.12
C ALA A 100 3.81 -1.86 -1.20
N TYR A 101 4.82 -1.16 -1.74
CA TYR A 101 5.52 -0.09 -1.03
C TYR A 101 4.60 1.05 -0.61
N ALA A 102 3.70 1.50 -1.50
CA ALA A 102 2.73 2.54 -1.16
C ALA A 102 1.78 2.11 -0.04
N ASN A 103 1.33 0.86 -0.01
CA ASN A 103 0.49 0.35 1.06
C ASN A 103 1.23 0.22 2.40
N LEU A 104 2.57 0.08 2.36
CA LEU A 104 3.44 0.17 3.53
C LEU A 104 3.81 1.61 3.93
N ARG A 105 3.23 2.64 3.28
CA ARG A 105 3.54 4.07 3.48
C ARG A 105 4.99 4.44 3.12
N GLN A 106 5.65 3.60 2.32
CA GLN A 106 6.97 3.84 1.75
C GLN A 106 6.81 4.51 0.38
N ASP A 107 6.32 5.75 0.42
CA ASP A 107 5.88 6.49 -0.77
C ASP A 107 7.02 6.77 -1.76
N ASP A 108 8.24 7.00 -1.26
CA ASP A 108 9.40 7.27 -2.10
C ASP A 108 9.83 6.01 -2.88
N ASP A 109 9.95 4.87 -2.19
CA ASP A 109 10.22 3.58 -2.83
C ASP A 109 9.13 3.20 -3.84
N SER A 110 7.87 3.53 -3.52
CA SER A 110 6.75 3.33 -4.42
C SER A 110 6.91 4.11 -5.73
N VAL A 111 7.19 5.42 -5.65
CA VAL A 111 7.40 6.27 -6.83
C VAL A 111 8.56 5.76 -7.67
N VAL A 112 9.70 5.41 -7.06
CA VAL A 112 10.85 4.84 -7.79
C VAL A 112 10.44 3.61 -8.59
N ASN A 113 9.71 2.67 -7.97
CA ASN A 113 9.26 1.45 -8.65
C ASN A 113 8.23 1.71 -9.75
N LEU A 114 7.30 2.64 -9.54
CA LEU A 114 6.33 3.03 -10.57
C LEU A 114 7.01 3.75 -11.74
N LEU A 115 8.07 4.52 -11.51
CA LEU A 115 8.84 5.12 -12.61
C LEU A 115 9.55 4.05 -13.44
N SER A 116 10.17 3.04 -12.79
CA SER A 116 10.73 1.89 -13.50
C SER A 116 9.66 1.13 -14.32
N ALA A 117 8.47 0.91 -13.75
CA ALA A 117 7.37 0.27 -14.49
C ALA A 117 6.95 1.10 -15.72
N SER A 118 6.88 2.43 -15.59
CA SER A 118 6.54 3.33 -16.69
C SER A 118 7.55 3.26 -17.85
N GLU A 119 8.83 3.11 -17.56
CA GLU A 119 9.87 2.96 -18.58
C GLU A 119 9.62 1.72 -19.44
N PHE A 120 9.35 0.59 -18.81
CA PHE A 120 9.09 -0.67 -19.52
C PHE A 120 7.72 -0.71 -20.20
N TYR A 121 6.67 -0.09 -19.63
CA TYR A 121 5.38 0.02 -20.33
C TYR A 121 5.45 0.89 -21.58
N GLY A 122 6.25 1.96 -21.56
CA GLY A 122 6.48 2.81 -22.73
C GLY A 122 7.13 2.05 -23.89
N GLN A 123 7.95 1.05 -23.61
CA GLN A 123 8.57 0.19 -24.62
C GLN A 123 7.61 -0.84 -25.23
N GLN A 124 6.51 -1.15 -24.54
CA GLN A 124 5.56 -2.23 -24.90
C GLN A 124 4.24 -1.70 -25.50
N ASP A 125 4.15 -0.41 -25.82
CA ASP A 125 2.92 0.27 -26.30
C ASP A 125 1.69 0.06 -25.39
N LYS A 126 1.93 -0.04 -24.08
CA LYS A 126 0.92 -0.33 -23.04
C LYS A 126 0.23 0.95 -22.53
N GLY A 127 -0.52 1.61 -23.40
CA GLY A 127 -1.16 2.91 -23.12
C GLY A 127 -2.16 2.90 -21.96
N GLU A 128 -2.90 1.81 -21.78
CA GLU A 128 -3.86 1.64 -20.68
C GLU A 128 -3.14 1.57 -19.32
N GLN A 129 -2.09 0.76 -19.23
CA GLN A 129 -1.28 0.56 -18.03
C GLN A 129 -0.57 1.87 -17.63
N LEU A 130 -0.10 2.66 -18.60
CA LEU A 130 0.46 3.98 -18.33
C LEU A 130 -0.57 4.96 -17.76
N THR A 131 -1.83 4.88 -18.21
CA THR A 131 -2.91 5.73 -17.69
C THR A 131 -3.21 5.37 -16.24
N LEU A 132 -3.35 4.08 -15.94
CA LEU A 132 -3.54 3.58 -14.58
C LEU A 132 -2.35 3.92 -13.67
N LEU A 133 -1.12 3.80 -14.18
CA LEU A 133 0.09 4.14 -13.44
C LEU A 133 0.14 5.62 -13.07
N LYS A 134 -0.25 6.52 -13.98
CA LYS A 134 -0.36 7.96 -13.69
C LYS A 134 -1.36 8.22 -12.57
N GLN A 135 -2.52 7.55 -12.58
CA GLN A 135 -3.50 7.66 -11.50
C GLN A 135 -2.92 7.25 -10.15
N HIS A 136 -2.18 6.14 -10.10
CA HIS A 136 -1.51 5.70 -8.87
C HIS A 136 -0.45 6.70 -8.37
N LEU A 137 0.34 7.28 -9.27
CA LEU A 137 1.33 8.31 -8.91
C LEU A 137 0.66 9.57 -8.33
N GLU A 138 -0.44 10.03 -8.92
CA GLU A 138 -1.18 11.17 -8.39
C GLU A 138 -1.79 10.86 -7.01
N ALA A 139 -2.31 9.64 -6.80
CA ALA A 139 -2.82 9.23 -5.49
C ALA A 139 -1.72 9.27 -4.40
N ILE A 140 -0.50 8.83 -4.72
CA ILE A 140 0.65 8.91 -3.81
C ILE A 140 1.03 10.38 -3.57
N ARG A 141 1.04 11.19 -4.62
CA ARG A 141 1.34 12.62 -4.53
C ARG A 141 0.37 13.35 -3.60
N GLU A 142 -0.93 13.16 -3.77
CA GLU A 142 -1.95 13.77 -2.92
C GLU A 142 -1.77 13.34 -1.46
N ARG A 143 -1.50 12.06 -1.21
CA ARG A 143 -1.18 11.59 0.14
C ARG A 143 0.06 12.27 0.73
N LYS A 144 1.12 12.48 -0.05
CA LYS A 144 2.32 13.20 0.40
C LYS A 144 2.01 14.67 0.69
N LEU A 145 1.23 15.33 -0.16
CA LEU A 145 0.81 16.73 0.03
C LEU A 145 -0.06 16.90 1.27
N ALA A 146 -0.99 15.98 1.53
CA ALA A 146 -1.83 15.99 2.72
C ALA A 146 -0.97 15.94 4.00
N ARG A 147 0.02 15.04 4.06
CA ARG A 147 0.96 14.94 5.21
C ARG A 147 1.81 16.20 5.43
N GLN A 148 2.05 16.99 4.40
CA GLN A 148 2.83 18.24 4.50
C GLN A 148 2.01 19.42 4.99
N ARG A 149 0.67 19.30 4.96
CA ARG A 149 -0.27 20.35 5.40
C ARG A 149 -0.72 20.17 6.85
N GLU A 150 -0.41 19.03 7.46
CA GLU A 150 -0.60 18.71 8.89
C GLU A 150 0.56 19.26 9.72
#